data_AF-A0A6G0UEY4-F1
#
_entry.id   AF-A0A6G0UEY4-F1
#
_cell.length_a   1.000
_cell.length_b   1.000
_cell.length_c   1.000
_cell.angle_alpha   90.00
_cell.angle_beta   90.00
_cell.angle_gamma   90.00
#
_symmetry.space_group_name_H-M   'P 1'
#
loop_
_entity.id
_entity.type
_entity.pdbx_description
1 polymer ?
#
loop_
_entity_poly.entity_id
_entity_poly.type
_entity_poly.pdbx_seq_one_letter_code
_entity_poly.pdbx_strand_id
1 'polypeptide(L)'
;MSDEKKIPDSLRPSEDPIVLVTGASGYVALHCVQQLLSEGYRTRGTVRSLKNKEKVEPLRKFPNQHLLELVEADLERPEDWP
;
A
#
# COMPACT_ATOMS: atom_id res chain seq x y z
N MET A 1 -8.55 -22.23 -28.49
CA MET A 1 -9.34 -21.28 -27.68
C MET A 1 -9.07 -21.63 -26.23
N SER A 2 -8.12 -20.93 -25.61
CA SER A 2 -7.80 -21.11 -24.21
C SER A 2 -8.68 -20.16 -23.41
N ASP A 3 -9.50 -20.69 -22.52
CA ASP A 3 -10.40 -19.94 -21.65
C ASP A 3 -9.61 -18.87 -20.88
N GLU A 4 -9.77 -17.60 -21.25
CA GLU A 4 -9.46 -16.48 -20.37
C GLU A 4 -10.38 -16.58 -19.17
N LYS A 5 -9.84 -17.03 -18.03
CA LYS A 5 -10.54 -16.96 -16.75
C LYS A 5 -10.81 -15.50 -16.43
N LYS A 6 -12.02 -15.05 -16.77
CA LYS A 6 -12.50 -13.69 -16.50
C LYS A 6 -12.49 -13.47 -14.99
N ILE A 7 -11.82 -12.41 -14.54
CA ILE A 7 -11.73 -12.06 -13.11
C ILE A 7 -13.17 -11.87 -12.57
N PRO A 8 -13.55 -12.56 -11.48
CA PRO A 8 -14.86 -12.41 -10.85
C PRO A 8 -15.18 -10.95 -10.55
N ASP A 9 -16.45 -10.52 -10.69
CA ASP A 9 -16.90 -9.15 -10.40
C ASP A 9 -16.41 -8.64 -9.03
N SER A 10 -16.38 -9.50 -8.02
CA SER A 10 -15.90 -9.20 -6.66
C SER A 10 -14.38 -8.97 -6.55
N LEU A 11 -13.62 -9.44 -7.53
CA LEU A 11 -12.16 -9.29 -7.61
C LEU A 11 -11.77 -8.23 -8.64
N ARG A 12 -12.74 -7.57 -9.28
CA ARG A 12 -12.45 -6.42 -10.13
C ARG A 12 -12.03 -5.26 -9.23
N PRO A 13 -10.94 -4.56 -9.55
CA PRO A 13 -10.60 -3.34 -8.83
C PRO A 13 -11.76 -2.34 -8.93
N SER A 14 -11.96 -1.52 -7.89
CA SER A 14 -12.85 -0.37 -7.98
C SER A 14 -12.43 0.54 -9.14
N GLU A 15 -13.35 1.36 -9.65
CA GLU A 15 -13.05 2.41 -10.66
C GLU A 15 -11.87 3.30 -10.26
N ASP A 16 -11.59 3.39 -8.96
CA ASP A 16 -10.39 4.00 -8.37
C ASP A 16 -9.77 3.03 -7.33
N PRO A 17 -8.87 2.12 -7.74
CA PRO A 17 -8.37 1.07 -6.86
C PRO A 17 -7.26 1.57 -5.93
N ILE A 18 -7.33 1.16 -4.67
CA ILE A 18 -6.27 1.43 -3.69
C ILE A 18 -5.19 0.36 -3.81
N VAL A 19 -3.94 0.77 -4.03
CA VAL A 19 -2.79 -0.12 -4.04
C VAL A 19 -2.28 -0.34 -2.62
N LEU A 20 -2.25 -1.58 -2.16
CA LEU A 20 -1.68 -1.94 -0.85
C LEU A 20 -0.19 -2.27 -1.01
N VAL A 21 0.66 -1.59 -0.23
CA VAL A 21 2.09 -1.90 -0.11
C VAL A 21 2.39 -2.32 1.33
N THR A 22 2.67 -3.60 1.54
CA THR A 22 3.04 -4.11 2.86
C THR A 22 4.48 -3.77 3.21
N GLY A 23 4.74 -3.38 4.46
CA GLY A 23 6.09 -3.02 4.89
C GLY A 23 6.61 -1.76 4.23
N ALA A 24 5.73 -0.76 4.03
CA ALA A 24 5.96 0.46 3.27
C ALA A 24 7.23 1.25 3.67
N SER A 25 7.65 1.16 4.93
CA SER A 25 8.90 1.80 5.42
C SER A 25 10.18 1.00 5.12
N GLY A 26 10.06 -0.14 4.44
CA GLY A 26 11.18 -0.98 4.03
C GLY A 26 11.94 -0.38 2.85
N TYR A 27 13.19 -0.79 2.65
CA TYR A 27 14.09 -0.20 1.66
C TYR A 27 13.49 -0.14 0.25
N VAL A 28 13.04 -1.28 -0.28
CA VAL A 28 12.43 -1.36 -1.61
C VAL A 28 11.00 -0.79 -1.61
N ALA A 29 10.21 -1.16 -0.61
CA ALA A 29 8.80 -0.77 -0.51
C ALA A 29 8.61 0.76 -0.50
N LEU A 30 9.53 1.49 0.14
CA LEU A 30 9.52 2.94 0.18
C LEU A 30 9.58 3.55 -1.24
N HIS A 31 10.42 2.99 -2.12
CA HIS A 31 10.53 3.43 -3.51
C HIS A 31 9.30 3.02 -4.35
N CYS A 32 8.67 1.88 -4.04
CA CYS A 32 7.40 1.51 -4.67
C CYS A 32 6.31 2.52 -4.31
N VAL A 33 6.17 2.88 -3.02
CA VAL A 33 5.21 3.90 -2.58
C VAL A 33 5.47 5.23 -3.29
N GLN A 34 6.73 5.68 -3.35
CA GLN A 34 7.06 6.94 -4.02
C GLN A 34 6.62 6.97 -5.49
N GLN A 35 6.86 5.89 -6.24
CA GLN A 35 6.49 5.79 -7.66
C GLN A 35 4.97 5.77 -7.83
N LEU A 36 4.26 4.98 -7.03
CA LEU A 36 2.80 4.91 -7.04
C LEU A 36 2.16 6.29 -6.79
N LEU A 37 2.63 7.01 -5.77
CA LEU A 37 2.14 8.36 -5.46
C LEU A 37 2.48 9.38 -6.57
N SER A 38 3.61 9.19 -7.26
CA SER A 38 4.03 10.05 -8.37
C SER A 38 3.17 9.84 -9.62
N GLU A 39 2.68 8.61 -9.83
CA GLU A 39 1.75 8.26 -10.91
C GLU A 39 0.28 8.55 -10.56
N GLY A 40 0.00 9.05 -9.35
CA GLY A 40 -1.34 9.46 -8.92
C GLY A 40 -2.18 8.33 -8.32
N TYR A 41 -1.59 7.17 -8.02
CA TYR A 41 -2.32 6.08 -7.36
C TYR A 41 -2.57 6.38 -5.89
N ARG A 42 -3.79 6.10 -5.44
CA ARG A 42 -4.10 5.99 -4.02
C ARG A 42 -3.41 4.77 -3.45
N THR A 43 -2.61 4.98 -2.41
CA THR A 43 -1.74 3.95 -1.86
C THR A 43 -2.00 3.80 -0.37
N ARG A 44 -2.20 2.56 0.09
CA ARG A 44 -2.19 2.20 1.51
C ARG A 44 -0.87 1.50 1.83
N GLY A 45 -0.07 2.09 2.69
CA GLY A 45 1.17 1.50 3.19
C GLY A 45 0.99 0.89 4.58
N THR A 46 1.45 -0.35 4.80
CA THR A 46 1.48 -0.91 6.15
C THR A 46 2.85 -0.73 6.80
N VAL A 47 2.87 -0.42 8.10
CA VAL A 47 4.07 -0.39 8.93
C VAL A 47 3.81 -1.13 10.23
N ARG A 48 4.84 -1.67 10.89
CA ARG A 48 4.65 -2.35 12.19
C ARG A 48 4.22 -1.40 13.30
N SER A 49 4.72 -0.15 13.27
CA SER A 49 4.22 0.88 14.16
C SER A 49 4.34 2.28 13.58
N LEU A 50 3.24 3.03 13.62
CA LEU A 50 3.16 4.45 13.30
C LEU A 50 3.90 5.32 14.31
N LYS A 51 4.19 4.79 15.50
CA LYS A 51 4.98 5.48 16.54
C LYS A 51 6.47 5.52 16.22
N ASN A 52 6.96 4.65 15.32
CA ASN A 52 8.35 4.66 14.88
C ASN A 52 8.59 5.77 13.86
N LYS A 53 8.83 6.99 14.35
CA LYS A 53 9.03 8.18 13.51
C LYS A 53 10.18 8.01 12.50
N GLU A 54 11.29 7.39 12.89
CA GLU A 54 12.43 7.18 11.99
C GLU A 54 12.03 6.40 10.72
N LYS A 55 11.20 5.36 10.89
CA LYS A 55 10.70 4.54 9.78
C LYS A 55 9.58 5.23 8.98
N VAL A 56 8.76 6.04 9.64
CA VAL A 56 7.51 6.56 9.06
C VAL A 56 7.68 7.96 8.44
N GLU A 57 8.55 8.80 8.99
CA GLU A 57 8.77 10.16 8.49
C GLU A 57 9.18 10.25 7.02
N PRO A 58 10.04 9.35 6.47
CA PRO A 58 10.35 9.38 5.04
C PRO A 58 9.12 9.26 4.14
N LEU A 59 8.15 8.42 4.51
CA LEU A 59 6.90 8.23 3.77
C LEU A 59 6.02 9.49 3.80
N ARG A 60 6.01 10.21 4.92
CA ARG A 60 5.19 11.42 5.10
C ARG A 60 5.73 12.64 4.35
N LYS A 61 7.00 12.61 3.95
CA LYS A 61 7.67 13.69 3.24
C LYS A 61 7.54 13.60 1.72
N PHE A 62 6.90 12.55 1.21
CA PHE A 62 6.72 12.41 -0.23
C PHE A 62 5.81 13.48 -0.82
N PRO A 63 6.09 13.93 -2.05
CA PRO A 63 5.09 14.62 -2.86
C PRO A 63 3.82 13.76 -2.96
N ASN A 64 2.66 14.42 -3.08
CA ASN A 64 1.37 13.74 -3.15
C ASN A 64 1.04 12.83 -1.94
N GLN A 65 1.61 13.09 -0.75
CA GLN A 65 1.32 12.31 0.46
C GLN A 65 -0.18 12.29 0.86
N HIS A 66 -1.00 13.21 0.33
CA HIS A 66 -2.45 13.17 0.51
C HIS A 66 -3.12 11.95 -0.15
N LEU A 67 -2.42 11.26 -1.08
CA LEU A 67 -2.82 9.98 -1.68
C LEU A 67 -2.33 8.77 -0.86
N LEU A 68 -1.53 8.99 0.19
CA LEU A 68 -0.98 7.95 1.03
C LEU A 68 -1.75 7.82 2.35
N GLU A 69 -2.23 6.61 2.62
CA GLU A 69 -2.71 6.20 3.93
C GLU A 69 -1.70 5.26 4.58
N LEU A 70 -1.35 5.47 5.84
CA LEU A 70 -0.51 4.55 6.60
C LEU A 70 -1.30 3.88 7.70
N VAL A 71 -1.25 2.55 7.74
CA VAL A 71 -1.92 1.72 8.75
C VAL A 71 -0.89 0.85 9.49
N GLU A 72 -1.15 0.57 10.76
CA GLU A 72 -0.37 -0.43 11.49
C GLU A 72 -0.83 -1.83 11.07
N ALA A 73 0.13 -2.70 10.73
CA ALA A 73 -0.12 -4.13 10.56
C ALA A 73 1.15 -4.92 10.86
N ASP A 74 0.98 -6.03 11.54
CA ASP A 74 2.01 -7.05 11.73
C ASP A 74 1.63 -8.30 10.94
N LEU A 75 2.42 -8.61 9.90
CA LEU A 75 2.14 -9.72 9.00
C LEU A 75 2.25 -11.08 9.70
N GLU A 76 2.89 -11.13 10.86
CA GLU A 76 3.01 -12.33 11.70
C GLU A 76 1.80 -12.54 12.63
N ARG A 77 0.88 -11.57 12.70
CA ARG A 77 -0.34 -11.64 13.52
C ARG A 77 -1.56 -11.95 12.64
N PRO A 78 -2.20 -13.13 12.79
CA PRO A 78 -3.36 -13.52 11.99
C PRO A 78 -4.52 -12.53 12.06
N GLU A 79 -4.68 -11.82 13.18
CA GLU A 79 -5.77 -10.85 13.39
C GLU A 79 -5.64 -9.59 12.53
N ASP A 80 -4.45 -9.33 12.00
CA ASP A 80 -4.18 -8.18 11.12
C ASP A 80 -4.49 -8.52 9.65
N TRP A 81 -4.96 -9.75 9.36
CA TRP A 81 -5.45 -10.21 8.07
C TRP A 81 -7.00 -10.27 8.03
N PRO A 82 -7.64 -10.02 6.88
CA PRO A 82 -9.09 -10.07 6.72
C PRO A 82 -9.67 -11.49 6.75
#